data_AF-A0A8H2PU76-F1
#
_entry.id   AF-A0A8H2PU76-F1
#
_cell.length_a   1.000
_cell.length_b   1.000
_cell.length_c   1.000
_cell.angle_alpha   90.00
_cell.angle_beta   90.00
_cell.angle_gamma   90.00
#
_symmetry.space_group_name_H-M   'P 1'
#
loop_
_entity.id
_entity.type
_entity.pdbx_description
1 polymer ?
#
loop_
_entity_poly.entity_id
_entity_poly.type
_entity_poly.pdbx_seq_one_letter_code
_entity_poly.pdbx_strand_id
1 'polypeptide(L)'
;MLTITHTHEAGTMVEGTVRGDGTAEILKAQRWRWGRSIAAWFVPQSRDRLPKWHTINAAATALRAAGFEVATEIDEATRSTAEVEAGKIERQEQRAGALDSKADRKATAADQAQARADRR
;
A
#
# COMPACT_ATOMS: atom_id res chain seq x y z
N MET A 1 -4.02 -8.62 -16.65
CA MET A 1 -4.40 -9.50 -15.54
C MET A 1 -4.17 -8.77 -14.23
N LEU A 2 -5.13 -8.84 -13.31
CA LEU A 2 -5.05 -8.28 -11.96
C LEU A 2 -5.00 -9.41 -10.94
N THR A 3 -4.23 -9.22 -9.86
CA THR A 3 -4.16 -10.21 -8.78
C THR A 3 -4.55 -9.55 -7.47
N ILE A 4 -5.56 -10.09 -6.80
CA ILE A 4 -5.92 -9.73 -5.43
C ILE A 4 -5.23 -10.71 -4.49
N THR A 5 -4.27 -10.22 -3.72
CA THR A 5 -3.53 -11.03 -2.74
C THR A 5 -4.01 -10.72 -1.33
N HIS A 6 -4.03 -11.72 -0.46
CA HIS A 6 -4.13 -11.52 0.97
C HIS A 6 -3.14 -12.41 1.71
N THR A 7 -2.37 -11.80 2.61
CA THR A 7 -1.62 -12.50 3.65
C THR A 7 -1.81 -11.76 4.97
N HIS A 8 -1.61 -12.44 6.11
CA HIS A 8 -1.59 -11.78 7.41
C HIS A 8 -0.53 -10.66 7.45
N GLU A 9 0.62 -10.85 6.81
CA GLU A 9 1.70 -9.86 6.82
C GLU A 9 1.41 -8.59 6.01
N ALA A 10 1.06 -8.76 4.74
CA ALA A 10 0.89 -7.65 3.81
C ALA A 10 -0.50 -7.01 3.93
N GLY A 11 -1.49 -7.81 4.35
CA GLY A 11 -2.90 -7.49 4.28
C GLY A 11 -3.47 -7.80 2.89
N THR A 12 -4.61 -7.19 2.54
CA THR A 12 -5.24 -7.37 1.23
C THR A 12 -4.78 -6.29 0.26
N MET A 13 -4.24 -6.70 -0.90
CA MET A 13 -3.68 -5.83 -1.92
C MET A 13 -4.16 -6.22 -3.33
N VAL A 14 -4.11 -5.26 -4.27
CA VAL A 14 -4.28 -5.51 -5.71
C VAL A 14 -3.02 -5.10 -6.45
N GLU A 15 -2.53 -6.00 -7.29
CA GLU A 15 -1.40 -5.80 -8.19
C GLU A 15 -1.85 -5.88 -9.66
N GLY A 16 -0.99 -5.41 -10.56
CA GLY A 16 -1.26 -5.40 -12.01
C GLY A 16 -2.07 -4.20 -12.51
N THR A 17 -2.45 -3.27 -11.64
CA THR A 17 -3.13 -2.02 -12.04
C THR A 17 -2.14 -1.02 -12.64
N VAL A 18 -2.58 -0.27 -13.65
CA VAL A 18 -1.83 0.81 -14.30
C VAL A 18 -2.58 2.12 -14.16
N ARG A 19 -1.86 3.24 -14.08
CA ARG A 19 -2.50 4.57 -14.06
C ARG A 19 -3.34 4.76 -15.32
N GLY A 20 -4.63 5.02 -15.14
CA GLY A 20 -5.55 5.33 -16.24
C GLY A 20 -6.19 4.11 -16.90
N ASP A 21 -5.98 2.91 -16.36
CA ASP A 21 -6.61 1.67 -16.87
C ASP A 21 -8.11 1.53 -16.53
N GLY A 22 -8.65 2.43 -15.68
CA GLY A 22 -10.05 2.40 -15.21
C GLY A 22 -10.28 1.66 -13.90
N THR A 23 -9.30 0.90 -13.38
CA THR A 23 -9.42 0.14 -12.12
C THR A 23 -9.59 1.06 -10.90
N ALA A 24 -9.02 2.26 -10.96
CA ALA A 24 -9.01 3.20 -9.84
C ALA A 24 -10.40 3.58 -9.34
N GLU A 25 -11.35 3.87 -10.24
CA GLU A 25 -12.70 4.28 -9.85
C GLU A 25 -13.49 3.11 -9.26
N ILE A 26 -13.33 1.91 -9.83
CA ILE A 26 -13.92 0.67 -9.31
C ILE A 26 -13.43 0.38 -7.90
N LEU A 27 -12.10 0.43 -7.69
CA LEU A 27 -11.48 0.14 -6.39
C LEU A 27 -11.85 1.17 -5.32
N LYS A 28 -11.91 2.47 -5.67
CA LYS A 28 -12.38 3.52 -4.76
C LYS A 28 -13.84 3.30 -4.34
N ALA A 29 -14.72 2.89 -5.25
CA ALA A 29 -16.12 2.59 -4.92
C ALA A 29 -16.22 1.46 -3.88
N GLN A 30 -15.29 0.50 -3.94
CA GLN A 30 -15.17 -0.60 -2.97
C GLN A 30 -14.35 -0.23 -1.72
N ARG A 31 -14.07 1.06 -1.50
CA ARG A 31 -13.32 1.62 -0.35
C ARG A 31 -11.83 1.22 -0.26
N TRP A 32 -11.24 0.76 -1.35
CA TRP A 32 -9.80 0.54 -1.43
C TRP A 32 -9.04 1.85 -1.46
N ARG A 33 -7.78 1.83 -1.02
CA ARG A 33 -6.92 3.02 -0.98
C ARG A 33 -5.64 2.78 -1.77
N TRP A 34 -5.16 3.82 -2.45
CA TRP A 34 -3.85 3.81 -3.10
C TRP A 34 -2.76 4.11 -2.09
N GLY A 35 -1.84 3.17 -1.90
CA GLY A 35 -0.66 3.35 -1.05
C GLY A 35 0.51 3.87 -1.87
N ARG A 36 0.88 5.15 -1.72
CA ARG A 36 1.99 5.75 -2.49
C ARG A 36 3.33 5.07 -2.26
N SER A 37 3.61 4.61 -1.04
CA SER A 37 4.87 3.96 -0.68
C SER A 37 4.96 2.50 -1.13
N ILE A 38 3.83 1.83 -1.29
CA ILE A 38 3.74 0.43 -1.74
C ILE A 38 3.35 0.31 -3.22
N ALA A 39 3.11 1.45 -3.90
CA ALA A 39 2.69 1.54 -5.29
C ALA A 39 1.56 0.56 -5.68
N ALA A 40 0.62 0.35 -4.76
CA ALA A 40 -0.45 -0.63 -4.91
C ALA A 40 -1.74 -0.17 -4.23
N TRP A 41 -2.86 -0.76 -4.67
CA TRP A 41 -4.14 -0.63 -3.99
C TRP A 41 -4.22 -1.61 -2.82
N PHE A 42 -4.77 -1.17 -1.68
CA PHE A 42 -4.90 -2.00 -0.50
C PHE A 42 -6.20 -1.73 0.25
N VAL A 43 -6.60 -2.71 1.06
CA VAL A 43 -7.72 -2.55 2.02
C VAL A 43 -7.17 -2.03 3.34
N PRO A 44 -7.64 -0.89 3.86
CA PRO A 44 -7.19 -0.38 5.16
C PRO A 44 -7.44 -1.37 6.31
N GLN A 45 -6.50 -1.41 7.26
CA GLN A 45 -6.57 -2.24 8.47
C GLN A 45 -6.85 -3.73 8.16
N SER A 46 -6.19 -4.27 7.12
CA SER A 46 -6.29 -5.69 6.76
C SER A 46 -5.08 -6.53 7.21
N ARG A 47 -3.95 -5.90 7.56
CA ARG A 47 -2.78 -6.61 8.10
C ARG A 47 -3.11 -7.20 9.46
N ASP A 48 -2.56 -8.37 9.72
CA ASP A 48 -2.72 -9.14 10.94
C ASP A 48 -4.19 -9.42 11.28
N ARG A 49 -5.03 -9.52 10.23
CA ARG A 49 -6.46 -9.80 10.29
C ARG A 49 -6.79 -10.85 9.23
N LEU A 50 -7.84 -11.64 9.50
CA LEU A 50 -8.42 -12.53 8.50
C LEU A 50 -8.88 -11.75 7.25
N PRO A 51 -8.91 -12.40 6.08
CA PRO A 51 -9.34 -11.78 4.84
C PRO A 51 -10.76 -11.22 4.96
N LYS A 52 -10.93 -9.96 4.55
CA LYS A 52 -12.25 -9.32 4.47
C LYS A 52 -12.96 -9.80 3.20
N TRP A 53 -13.43 -11.05 3.21
CA TRP A 53 -14.03 -11.73 2.07
C TRP A 53 -15.08 -10.91 1.32
N HIS A 54 -15.96 -10.22 2.05
CA HIS A 54 -16.97 -9.35 1.42
C HIS A 54 -16.34 -8.22 0.58
N THR A 55 -15.25 -7.60 1.06
CA THR A 55 -14.53 -6.52 0.34
C THR A 55 -13.78 -7.08 -0.86
N ILE A 56 -13.12 -8.23 -0.69
CA ILE A 56 -12.36 -8.92 -1.75
C ILE A 56 -13.29 -9.35 -2.88
N ASN A 57 -14.36 -10.06 -2.53
CA ASN A 57 -15.32 -10.59 -3.51
C ASN A 57 -16.06 -9.47 -4.23
N ALA A 58 -16.47 -8.41 -3.54
CA ALA A 58 -17.12 -7.26 -4.17
C ALA A 58 -16.19 -6.57 -5.18
N ALA A 59 -14.91 -6.38 -4.85
CA ALA A 59 -13.93 -5.82 -5.76
C ALA A 59 -13.63 -6.74 -6.94
N ALA A 60 -13.41 -8.03 -6.70
CA ALA A 60 -13.18 -9.00 -7.77
C ALA A 60 -14.35 -9.06 -8.76
N THR A 61 -15.58 -9.10 -8.25
CA THR A 61 -16.79 -9.06 -9.08
C THR A 61 -16.89 -7.78 -9.89
N ALA A 62 -16.69 -6.61 -9.27
CA ALA A 62 -16.79 -5.33 -9.96
C ALA A 62 -15.72 -5.16 -11.05
N LEU A 63 -14.49 -5.62 -10.79
CA LEU A 63 -13.41 -5.60 -11.77
C LEU A 63 -13.69 -6.57 -12.93
N ARG A 64 -14.15 -7.80 -12.64
CA ARG A 64 -14.53 -8.76 -13.69
C ARG A 64 -15.69 -8.24 -14.54
N ALA A 65 -16.69 -7.60 -13.93
CA ALA A 65 -17.81 -6.99 -14.63
C ALA A 65 -17.37 -5.85 -15.58
N ALA A 66 -16.26 -5.18 -15.27
CA ALA A 66 -15.64 -4.17 -16.13
C ALA A 66 -14.69 -4.75 -17.20
N GLY A 67 -14.61 -6.09 -17.31
CA GLY A 67 -13.82 -6.77 -18.34
C GLY A 67 -12.38 -7.09 -17.93
N PHE A 68 -11.98 -6.88 -16.68
CA PHE A 68 -10.65 -7.26 -16.21
C PHE A 68 -10.60 -8.75 -15.86
N GLU A 69 -9.52 -9.41 -16.25
CA GLU A 69 -9.16 -10.73 -15.72
C GLU A 69 -8.60 -10.57 -14.31
N VAL A 70 -9.19 -11.27 -13.33
CA VAL A 70 -8.84 -11.13 -11.90
C VAL A 70 -8.61 -12.50 -11.25
N ALA A 71 -7.40 -12.71 -10.75
CA ALA A 71 -7.02 -13.82 -9.87
C ALA A 71 -7.14 -13.42 -8.39
N THR A 72 -7.38 -14.39 -7.51
CA THR A 72 -7.43 -14.20 -6.06
C THR A 72 -6.53 -15.22 -5.39
N GLU A 73 -5.53 -14.75 -4.65
CA GLU A 73 -4.52 -15.57 -3.97
C GLU A 73 -4.58 -15.25 -2.48
N ILE A 74 -5.11 -16.17 -1.68
CA ILE A 74 -5.41 -15.94 -0.27
C ILE A 74 -4.63 -16.95 0.58
N ASP A 75 -3.78 -16.42 1.44
CA ASP A 75 -3.12 -17.16 2.50
C ASP A 75 -3.68 -16.71 3.86
N GLU A 76 -4.33 -17.64 4.55
CA GLU A 76 -4.94 -17.43 5.87
C GLU A 76 -4.03 -17.86 7.03
N ALA A 77 -2.77 -18.22 6.75
CA ALA A 77 -1.80 -18.56 7.79
C ALA A 77 -1.61 -17.37 8.74
N THR A 78 -1.96 -17.60 10.01
CA THR A 78 -1.81 -16.58 11.05
C THR A 78 -0.37 -16.54 11.55
N ARG A 79 0.13 -15.34 11.83
CA ARG A 79 1.42 -15.14 12.50
C ARG A 79 1.26 -15.16 14.01
N SER A 80 2.27 -15.62 14.71
CA SER A 80 2.35 -15.54 16.17
C SER A 80 2.41 -14.09 16.64
N THR A 81 2.02 -13.84 17.89
CA THR A 81 2.13 -12.50 18.49
C THR A 81 3.55 -11.95 18.42
N ALA A 82 4.56 -12.79 18.63
CA ALA A 82 5.97 -12.37 18.58
C ALA A 82 6.36 -11.86 17.19
N GLU A 83 5.97 -12.56 16.12
CA GLU A 83 6.22 -12.15 14.74
C GLU A 83 5.48 -10.86 14.38
N VAL A 84 4.23 -10.71 14.85
CA VAL A 84 3.45 -9.48 14.64
C VAL A 84 4.11 -8.28 15.31
N GLU A 85 4.56 -8.41 16.56
CA GLU A 85 5.24 -7.33 17.28
C GLU A 85 6.60 -7.00 16.65
N ALA A 86 7.38 -8.00 16.26
CA ALA A 86 8.64 -7.80 15.53
C ALA A 86 8.41 -7.01 14.23
N GLY A 87 7.42 -7.40 13.42
CA GLY A 87 7.08 -6.69 12.19
C GLY A 87 6.52 -5.28 12.42
N LYS A 88 5.90 -5.00 13.57
CA LYS A 88 5.53 -3.62 13.96
C LYS A 88 6.77 -2.79 14.26
N ILE A 89 7.72 -3.33 15.02
CA ILE A 89 8.98 -2.65 15.36
C ILE A 89 9.75 -2.31 14.08
N GLU A 90 9.96 -3.28 13.20
CA GLU A 90 10.69 -3.09 11.94
C GLU A 90 10.06 -1.97 11.09
N ARG A 91 8.73 -1.94 10.97
CA ARG A 91 8.05 -0.86 10.24
C ARG A 91 8.20 0.51 10.89
N GLN A 92 8.28 0.59 12.21
CA GLN A 92 8.54 1.85 12.90
C GLN A 92 9.97 2.32 12.67
N GLU A 93 10.95 1.42 12.67
CA GLU A 93 12.35 1.72 12.35
C GLU A 93 12.50 2.20 10.91
N GLN A 94 11.89 1.49 9.95
CA GLN A 94 11.85 1.93 8.54
C GLN A 94 11.21 3.31 8.39
N ARG A 95 10.13 3.59 9.15
CA ARG A 95 9.48 4.91 9.17
C ARG A 95 10.41 5.98 9.73
N ALA A 96 11.12 5.70 10.82
CA ALA A 96 12.08 6.62 11.41
C ALA A 96 13.21 6.95 10.41
N GLY A 97 13.85 5.92 9.84
CA GLY A 97 14.91 6.13 8.85
C GLY A 97 14.45 6.89 7.59
N ALA A 98 13.21 6.66 7.13
CA ALA A 98 12.63 7.41 6.03
C ALA A 98 12.37 8.89 6.37
N LEU A 99 12.03 9.18 7.63
CA LEU A 99 11.86 10.56 8.12
C LEU A 99 13.21 11.27 8.27
N ASP A 100 14.24 10.59 8.77
CA ASP A 100 15.59 11.14 8.87
C ASP A 100 16.15 11.48 7.48
N SER A 101 16.07 10.54 6.54
CA SER A 101 16.44 10.77 5.15
C SER A 101 15.68 11.94 4.52
N LYS A 102 14.42 12.17 4.94
CA LYS A 102 13.61 13.30 4.48
C LYS A 102 14.06 14.61 5.11
N ALA A 103 14.45 14.60 6.38
CA ALA A 103 15.00 15.76 7.07
C ALA A 103 16.30 16.21 6.40
N ASP A 104 17.22 15.28 6.12
CA ASP A 104 18.50 15.58 5.44
C ASP A 104 18.27 16.26 4.08
N ARG A 105 17.40 15.67 3.24
CA ARG A 105 17.06 16.27 1.94
C ARG A 105 16.49 17.69 2.07
N LYS A 106 15.74 17.96 3.14
CA LYS A 106 15.14 19.28 3.38
C LYS A 106 16.17 20.28 3.90
N ALA A 107 17.09 19.85 4.77
CA ALA A 107 18.22 20.67 5.22
C ALA A 107 19.09 21.09 4.02
N THR A 108 19.53 20.12 3.21
CA THR A 108 20.31 20.41 1.99
C THR A 108 19.59 21.37 1.03
N ALA A 109 18.27 21.18 0.84
CA ALA A 109 17.49 22.08 -0.02
C ALA A 109 17.41 23.51 0.55
N ALA A 110 17.33 23.66 1.87
CA ALA A 110 17.31 24.96 2.54
C ALA A 110 18.67 25.67 2.41
N ASP A 111 19.78 24.97 2.66
CA ASP A 111 21.14 25.52 2.52
C ASP A 111 21.40 25.99 1.09
N GLN A 112 20.97 25.21 0.09
CA GLN A 112 21.07 25.60 -1.32
C GLN A 112 20.22 26.82 -1.66
N ALA A 113 19.03 26.95 -1.07
CA ALA A 113 18.17 28.11 -1.28
C ALA A 113 18.78 29.36 -0.65
N GLN A 114 19.32 29.26 0.57
CA GLN A 114 20.01 30.35 1.25
C GLN A 114 21.24 30.81 0.46
N ALA A 115 22.10 29.88 0.05
CA ALA A 115 23.28 30.19 -0.74
C ALA A 115 22.96 30.85 -2.10
N ARG A 116 21.78 30.61 -2.68
CA ARG A 116 21.31 31.31 -3.89
C ARG A 116 20.78 32.71 -3.57
N ALA A 117 20.14 32.89 -2.42
CA ALA A 117 19.65 34.19 -1.96
C ALA A 117 20.82 35.13 -1.64
N ASP A 118 21.85 34.64 -0.94
CA ASP A 118 23.02 35.44 -0.54
C ASP A 118 23.91 35.85 -1.74
N ARG A 119 23.73 35.23 -2.91
CA ARG A 119 24.44 35.57 -4.16
C ARG A 119 23.67 36.53 -5.07
N ARG A 120 22.46 36.94 -4.69
CA ARG A 120 21.64 37.91 -5.42
C ARG A 120 21.77 39.29 -4.79
#